data_AF-F3KMS2-F1
#
_entry.id   AF-F3KMS2-F1
#
_cell.length_a   1.000
_cell.length_b   1.000
_cell.length_c   1.000
_cell.angle_alpha   90.00
_cell.angle_beta   90.00
_cell.angle_gamma   90.00
#
_symmetry.space_group_name_H-M   'P 1'
#
loop_
_entity.id
_entity.type
_entity.pdbx_description
1 polymer ?
#
loop_
_entity_poly.entity_id
_entity_poly.type
_entity_poly.pdbx_seq_one_letter_code
_entity_poly.pdbx_strand_id
1 'polypeptide(L)'
;MKQTVSNQMGSGQIALAEEIDTPLGIVNFLEKRNGISNYNPKSRYSVTELVGCQRKSLYKQLGVSQEELLGDTTLESMWATVRGDFLHQMTYAYKWREMDIEHYVPLKNGKVATVAGRLDMYDWKTKTIIDLKTTKFVRWQIKQGFLPKLEHILQLQCYNTMFSQYMPVENLNIVYADMTDIVTYKVQKRDLNDWINTRIQEIEDAKENNVMLCGETSALCKYCKYQTKCSEDGEGLTDKPLSTPKPKEHAIRGKQN
;
A
#
# COMPACT_ATOMS: atom_id res chain seq x y z
N MET A 1 -31.68 24.46 -29.66
CA MET A 1 -32.25 23.42 -30.54
C MET A 1 -32.83 22.33 -29.66
N LYS A 2 -34.17 22.19 -29.65
CA LYS A 2 -34.85 21.10 -28.95
C LYS A 2 -34.83 19.87 -29.86
N GLN A 3 -34.15 18.80 -29.46
CA GLN A 3 -34.31 17.50 -30.11
C GLN A 3 -35.52 16.81 -29.49
N THR A 4 -36.57 16.67 -30.30
CA THR A 4 -37.74 15.86 -30.00
C THR A 4 -37.35 14.40 -30.21
N VAL A 5 -37.21 13.63 -29.13
CA VAL A 5 -37.04 12.18 -29.22
C VAL A 5 -38.42 11.56 -29.40
N SER A 6 -38.57 10.81 -30.48
CA SER A 6 -39.80 10.13 -30.89
C SER A 6 -40.19 9.03 -29.90
N ASN A 7 -41.38 9.15 -29.32
CA ASN A 7 -42.08 8.09 -28.59
C ASN A 7 -42.51 6.97 -29.54
N GLN A 8 -41.70 5.93 -29.72
CA GLN A 8 -42.18 4.63 -30.21
C GLN A 8 -41.26 3.50 -29.71
N MET A 9 -41.45 3.02 -28.48
CA MET A 9 -41.27 1.61 -28.11
C MET A 9 -42.08 1.29 -26.84
N GLY A 10 -43.05 0.38 -26.97
CA GLY A 10 -43.52 -0.57 -25.96
C GLY A 10 -43.86 -0.07 -24.56
N SER A 11 -45.15 0.24 -24.33
CA SER A 11 -45.77 0.48 -23.02
C SER A 11 -45.90 -0.78 -22.14
N GLY A 12 -44.89 -1.64 -22.11
CA GLY A 12 -44.89 -2.91 -21.37
C GLY A 12 -43.54 -3.35 -20.79
N GLN A 13 -42.48 -2.55 -20.91
CA GLN A 13 -41.13 -2.89 -20.39
C GLN A 13 -40.56 -1.91 -19.36
N ILE A 14 -41.28 -0.84 -19.02
CA ILE A 14 -40.78 0.23 -18.13
C ILE A 14 -40.65 -0.24 -16.66
N ALA A 15 -41.12 -1.44 -16.31
CA ALA A 15 -41.06 -1.97 -14.94
C ALA A 15 -39.82 -2.84 -14.62
N LEU A 16 -38.80 -2.91 -15.51
CA LEU A 16 -37.59 -3.74 -15.29
C LEU A 16 -36.36 -2.96 -14.83
N ALA A 17 -36.40 -1.64 -14.85
CA ALA A 17 -35.27 -0.80 -14.46
C ALA A 17 -35.77 0.42 -13.69
N GLU A 18 -35.18 0.64 -12.52
CA GLU A 18 -35.41 1.83 -11.71
C GLU A 18 -34.23 2.77 -11.91
N GLU A 19 -34.53 4.05 -12.13
CA GLU A 19 -33.53 5.11 -12.10
C GLU A 19 -33.08 5.28 -10.66
N ILE A 20 -31.80 4.98 -10.39
CA ILE A 20 -31.18 5.21 -9.10
C ILE A 20 -30.22 6.40 -9.21
N ASP A 21 -29.99 7.06 -8.08
CA ASP A 21 -28.94 8.06 -7.98
C ASP A 21 -27.59 7.47 -8.39
N THR A 22 -26.79 8.27 -9.08
CA THR A 22 -25.45 7.85 -9.50
C THR A 22 -24.61 7.49 -8.26
N PRO A 23 -24.02 6.28 -8.18
CA PRO A 23 -23.20 5.88 -7.05
C PRO A 23 -22.10 6.90 -6.74
N LEU A 24 -21.91 7.21 -5.45
CA LEU A 24 -20.94 8.22 -4.99
C LEU A 24 -19.52 7.97 -5.53
N GLY A 25 -19.13 6.71 -5.72
CA GLY A 25 -17.83 6.37 -6.31
C GLY A 25 -17.66 6.86 -7.76
N ILE A 26 -18.73 6.85 -8.56
CA ILE A 26 -18.71 7.38 -9.93
C ILE A 26 -18.64 8.91 -9.90
N VAL A 27 -19.41 9.55 -9.01
CA VAL A 27 -19.37 11.00 -8.80
C VAL A 27 -17.96 11.45 -8.42
N ASN A 28 -17.37 10.84 -7.38
CA ASN A 28 -16.01 11.13 -6.92
C ASN A 28 -14.95 10.92 -8.01
N PHE A 29 -15.11 9.88 -8.84
CA PHE A 29 -14.21 9.63 -9.97
C PHE A 29 -14.29 10.74 -11.02
N LEU A 30 -15.50 11.19 -11.37
CA LEU A 30 -15.73 12.25 -12.35
C LEU A 30 -15.24 13.61 -11.84
N GLU A 31 -15.45 13.91 -10.56
CA GLU A 31 -14.92 15.11 -9.90
C GLU A 31 -13.38 15.14 -9.96
N LYS A 32 -12.72 14.02 -9.60
CA LYS A 32 -11.26 13.86 -9.71
C LYS A 32 -10.76 14.10 -11.14
N ARG A 33 -11.46 13.57 -12.15
CA ARG A 33 -11.10 13.76 -13.57
C ARG A 33 -11.28 15.21 -14.05
N ASN A 34 -12.19 15.95 -13.44
CA ASN A 34 -12.46 17.37 -13.72
C ASN A 34 -11.65 18.34 -12.84
N GLY A 35 -10.67 17.85 -12.08
CA GLY A 35 -9.80 18.66 -11.24
C GLY A 35 -10.47 19.22 -9.98
N ILE A 36 -11.72 18.82 -9.69
CA ILE A 36 -12.41 19.13 -8.44
C ILE A 36 -11.97 18.07 -7.44
N SER A 37 -11.10 18.47 -6.52
CA SER A 37 -10.42 17.55 -5.65
C SER A 37 -10.34 18.15 -4.25
N ASN A 38 -11.18 17.66 -3.34
CA ASN A 38 -11.04 17.89 -1.89
C ASN A 38 -9.86 17.11 -1.27
N TYR A 39 -8.96 16.58 -2.13
CA TYR A 39 -7.77 15.84 -1.77
C TYR A 39 -6.83 16.70 -0.94
N ASN A 40 -6.74 16.39 0.35
CA ASN A 40 -5.62 16.80 1.16
C ASN A 40 -4.55 15.70 1.04
N PRO A 41 -3.43 15.92 0.32
CA PRO A 41 -2.33 14.94 0.26
C PRO A 41 -1.72 14.66 1.64
N LYS A 42 -1.99 15.52 2.65
CA LYS A 42 -1.59 15.34 4.04
C LYS A 42 -2.52 14.30 4.66
N SER A 43 -1.99 13.18 5.16
CA SER A 43 -2.73 12.07 5.80
C SER A 43 -3.22 10.95 4.86
N ARG A 44 -2.43 10.65 3.81
CA ARG A 44 -2.61 9.44 3.00
C ARG A 44 -1.51 8.42 3.31
N TYR A 45 -1.92 7.18 3.57
CA TYR A 45 -1.05 6.06 3.96
C TYR A 45 -1.25 4.90 2.99
N SER A 46 -0.20 4.13 2.71
CA SER A 46 -0.36 2.81 2.07
C SER A 46 -0.45 1.70 3.11
N VAL A 47 -1.09 0.56 2.78
CA VAL A 47 -1.07 -0.61 3.69
C VAL A 47 0.36 -1.04 4.01
N THR A 48 1.26 -1.02 3.02
CA THR A 48 2.69 -1.33 3.21
C THR A 48 3.39 -0.38 4.20
N GLU A 49 3.00 0.89 4.24
CA GLU A 49 3.49 1.84 5.26
C GLU A 49 2.98 1.51 6.66
N LEU A 50 1.71 1.12 6.78
CA LEU A 50 1.10 0.83 8.08
C LEU A 50 1.67 -0.44 8.72
N VAL A 51 1.96 -1.47 7.93
CA VAL A 51 2.53 -2.74 8.44
C VAL A 51 4.04 -2.69 8.66
N GLY A 52 4.70 -1.65 8.14
CA GLY A 52 6.11 -1.39 8.36
C GLY A 52 6.38 -0.57 9.62
N CYS A 53 7.61 -0.05 9.71
CA CYS A 53 8.06 0.81 10.81
C CYS A 53 7.28 2.13 10.83
N GLN A 54 6.59 2.45 11.93
CA GLN A 54 5.84 3.69 12.07
C GLN A 54 6.71 4.95 11.93
N ARG A 55 7.93 4.93 12.45
CA ARG A 55 8.87 6.06 12.32
C ARG A 55 9.20 6.36 10.85
N LYS A 56 9.37 5.32 10.03
CA LYS A 56 9.57 5.46 8.58
C LYS A 56 8.34 6.11 7.93
N SER A 57 7.14 5.71 8.34
CA SER A 57 5.89 6.29 7.84
C SER A 57 5.75 7.75 8.26
N LEU A 58 6.10 8.11 9.50
CA LEU A 58 6.17 9.50 9.97
C LEU A 58 7.16 10.34 9.14
N TYR A 59 8.38 9.86 8.90
CA TYR A 59 9.34 10.58 8.04
C TYR A 59 8.80 10.86 6.65
N LYS A 60 8.09 9.90 6.05
CA LYS A 60 7.44 10.09 4.76
C LYS A 60 6.35 11.17 4.85
N GLN A 61 5.51 11.17 5.87
CA GLN A 61 4.47 12.18 6.07
C GLN A 61 5.03 13.59 6.33
N LEU A 62 6.20 13.68 6.97
CA LEU A 62 6.93 14.92 7.19
C LEU A 62 7.70 15.41 5.96
N GLY A 63 7.72 14.64 4.86
CA GLY A 63 8.45 15.00 3.64
C GLY A 63 9.97 14.93 3.79
N VAL A 64 10.47 14.14 4.74
CA VAL A 64 11.92 13.91 4.87
C VAL A 64 12.45 13.25 3.60
N SER A 65 13.56 13.77 3.10
CA SER A 65 14.19 13.28 1.87
C SER A 65 14.75 11.87 2.07
N GLN A 66 14.55 11.01 1.07
CA GLN A 66 15.09 9.66 1.08
C GLN A 66 16.58 9.64 0.73
N GLU A 67 17.32 8.83 1.48
CA GLU A 67 18.73 8.54 1.30
C GLU A 67 18.94 7.48 0.21
N GLU A 68 20.13 7.45 -0.38
CA GLU A 68 20.54 6.38 -1.29
C GLU A 68 21.20 5.26 -0.50
N LEU A 69 20.73 4.03 -0.67
CA LEU A 69 21.33 2.85 -0.05
C LEU A 69 22.58 2.45 -0.80
N LEU A 70 23.65 2.13 -0.09
CA LEU A 70 24.89 1.61 -0.70
C LEU A 70 24.64 0.30 -1.48
N GLY A 71 23.63 -0.48 -1.08
CA GLY A 71 23.23 -1.72 -1.75
C GLY A 71 22.33 -1.53 -2.98
N ASP A 72 21.73 -0.35 -3.18
CA ASP A 72 20.81 -0.10 -4.31
C ASP A 72 21.54 -0.09 -5.66
N THR A 73 22.86 0.12 -5.68
CA THR A 73 23.71 0.13 -6.90
C THR A 73 24.17 -1.27 -7.32
N THR A 74 23.79 -2.32 -6.60
CA THR A 74 24.24 -3.68 -6.89
C THR A 74 23.38 -4.37 -7.95
N LEU A 75 23.99 -5.24 -8.77
CA LEU A 75 23.23 -6.08 -9.71
C LEU A 75 22.21 -6.97 -8.99
N GLU A 76 22.52 -7.39 -7.76
CA GLU A 76 21.66 -8.22 -6.95
C GLU A 76 20.35 -7.52 -6.55
N SER A 77 20.41 -6.24 -6.15
CA SER A 77 19.21 -5.46 -5.81
C SER A 77 18.33 -5.24 -7.04
N MET A 78 18.93 -4.90 -8.19
CA MET A 78 18.23 -4.77 -9.46
C MET A 78 17.52 -6.07 -9.86
N TRP A 79 18.23 -7.20 -9.76
CA TRP A 79 17.68 -8.51 -10.09
C TRP A 79 16.51 -8.91 -9.20
N ALA A 80 16.55 -8.54 -7.91
CA ALA A 80 15.44 -8.80 -6.99
C ALA A 80 14.15 -8.10 -7.45
N THR A 81 14.25 -6.83 -7.86
CA THR A 81 13.12 -6.05 -8.41
C THR A 81 12.61 -6.64 -9.72
N VAL A 82 13.51 -6.88 -10.69
CA VAL A 82 13.15 -7.44 -12.01
C VAL A 82 12.42 -8.77 -11.86
N ARG A 83 12.89 -9.65 -10.97
CA ARG A 83 12.23 -10.93 -10.70
C ARG A 83 10.86 -10.76 -10.06
N GLY A 84 10.72 -9.79 -9.15
CA GLY A 84 9.44 -9.43 -8.56
C GLY A 84 8.46 -9.02 -9.65
N ASP A 85 8.84 -8.05 -10.46
CA ASP A 85 8.03 -7.53 -11.56
C ASP A 85 7.68 -8.62 -12.57
N PHE A 86 8.63 -9.49 -12.94
CA PHE A 86 8.37 -10.60 -13.84
C PHE A 86 7.31 -11.56 -13.30
N LEU A 87 7.40 -11.95 -12.03
CA LEU A 87 6.41 -12.84 -11.42
C LEU A 87 5.05 -12.16 -11.27
N HIS A 88 4.99 -10.87 -10.96
CA HIS A 88 3.75 -10.10 -11.03
C HIS A 88 3.22 -9.99 -12.47
N GLN A 89 4.06 -9.87 -13.51
CA GLN A 89 3.59 -9.89 -14.90
C GLN A 89 3.04 -11.27 -15.32
N MET A 90 3.58 -12.36 -14.78
CA MET A 90 3.03 -13.69 -15.02
C MET A 90 1.61 -13.84 -14.46
N THR A 91 1.25 -13.13 -13.39
CA THR A 91 -0.14 -13.17 -12.86
C THR A 91 -1.16 -12.59 -13.83
N TYR A 92 -0.79 -11.55 -14.57
CA TYR A 92 -1.63 -10.98 -15.63
C TYR A 92 -1.95 -11.99 -16.73
N ALA A 93 -1.00 -12.88 -17.07
CA ALA A 93 -1.22 -13.93 -18.06
C ALA A 93 -2.34 -14.91 -17.66
N TYR A 94 -2.58 -15.07 -16.35
CA TYR A 94 -3.67 -15.90 -15.82
C TYR A 94 -5.00 -15.14 -15.60
N LYS A 95 -5.12 -13.91 -16.12
CA LYS A 95 -6.28 -13.01 -15.96
C LYS A 95 -6.60 -12.67 -14.50
N TRP A 96 -5.59 -12.65 -13.64
CA TRP A 96 -5.75 -12.22 -12.25
C TRP A 96 -6.05 -10.72 -12.22
N ARG A 97 -6.97 -10.33 -11.36
CA ARG A 97 -7.42 -8.94 -11.26
C ARG A 97 -6.80 -8.33 -10.02
N GLU A 98 -5.85 -7.43 -10.25
CA GLU A 98 -5.43 -6.49 -9.21
C GLU A 98 -6.57 -5.52 -8.92
N MET A 99 -6.72 -5.15 -7.65
CA MET A 99 -7.81 -4.30 -7.19
C MET A 99 -7.30 -3.25 -6.22
N ASP A 100 -7.55 -1.99 -6.54
CA ASP A 100 -7.28 -0.86 -5.65
C ASP A 100 -8.45 -0.63 -4.68
N ILE A 101 -8.13 -0.14 -3.49
CA ILE A 101 -9.11 0.29 -2.49
C ILE A 101 -8.62 1.52 -1.74
N GLU A 102 -9.57 2.36 -1.35
CA GLU A 102 -9.38 3.42 -0.36
C GLU A 102 -10.26 3.11 0.84
N HIS A 103 -9.68 3.18 2.04
CA HIS A 103 -10.37 3.06 3.32
C HIS A 103 -10.20 4.37 4.08
N TYR A 104 -11.31 4.91 4.60
CA TYR A 104 -11.33 6.22 5.24
C TYR A 104 -11.37 6.06 6.75
N VAL A 105 -10.43 6.70 7.44
CA VAL A 105 -10.24 6.59 8.89
C VAL A 105 -10.53 7.95 9.53
N PRO A 106 -11.62 8.06 10.32
CA PRO A 106 -11.90 9.27 11.08
C PRO A 106 -10.87 9.43 12.21
N LEU A 107 -10.30 10.63 12.33
CA LEU A 107 -9.31 10.96 13.35
C LEU A 107 -9.95 11.75 14.50
N LYS A 108 -9.31 11.73 15.68
CA LYS A 108 -9.79 12.44 16.88
C LYS A 108 -9.94 13.95 16.70
N ASN A 109 -9.14 14.56 15.82
CA ASN A 109 -9.18 15.99 15.49
C ASN A 109 -10.27 16.36 14.46
N GLY A 110 -11.15 15.42 14.09
CA GLY A 110 -12.22 15.62 13.11
C GLY A 110 -11.79 15.56 11.65
N LYS A 111 -10.49 15.37 11.37
CA LYS A 111 -9.99 15.10 10.00
C LYS A 111 -10.24 13.63 9.62
N VAL A 112 -10.11 13.33 8.33
CA VAL A 112 -10.18 11.96 7.80
C VAL A 112 -8.86 11.63 7.12
N ALA A 113 -8.22 10.54 7.56
CA ALA A 113 -7.08 9.95 6.88
C ALA A 113 -7.55 8.94 5.83
N THR A 114 -6.72 8.72 4.80
CA THR A 114 -6.98 7.70 3.77
C THR A 114 -5.93 6.62 3.82
N VAL A 115 -6.35 5.36 3.87
CA VAL A 115 -5.50 4.18 3.67
C VAL A 115 -5.74 3.64 2.27
N ALA A 116 -4.69 3.58 1.47
CA ALA A 116 -4.71 3.03 0.13
C ALA A 116 -4.12 1.62 0.13
N GLY A 117 -4.81 0.68 -0.51
CA GLY A 117 -4.37 -0.69 -0.71
C GLY A 117 -4.49 -1.10 -2.17
N ARG A 118 -3.64 -2.04 -2.58
CA ARG A 118 -3.73 -2.71 -3.89
C ARG A 118 -3.54 -4.20 -3.67
N LEU A 119 -4.57 -4.99 -3.97
CA LEU A 119 -4.48 -6.44 -3.96
C LEU A 119 -3.70 -6.92 -5.17
N ASP A 120 -2.82 -7.89 -4.94
CA ASP A 120 -2.19 -8.62 -6.05
C ASP A 120 -3.22 -9.51 -6.76
N MET A 121 -4.07 -10.22 -6.00
CA MET A 121 -5.10 -11.06 -6.58
C MET A 121 -6.30 -11.27 -5.64
N TYR A 122 -7.49 -11.33 -6.24
CA TYR A 122 -8.70 -11.89 -5.63
C TYR A 122 -9.30 -13.00 -6.52
N ASP A 123 -9.46 -14.20 -5.96
CA ASP A 123 -10.22 -15.29 -6.60
C ASP A 123 -11.68 -15.26 -6.13
N TRP A 124 -12.57 -14.87 -7.04
CA TRP A 124 -14.00 -14.75 -6.77
C TRP A 124 -14.70 -16.10 -6.53
N LYS A 125 -14.17 -17.21 -7.05
CA LYS A 125 -14.80 -18.53 -6.90
C LYS A 125 -14.65 -19.04 -5.47
N THR A 126 -13.46 -18.88 -4.92
CA THR A 126 -13.12 -19.31 -3.56
C THR A 126 -13.17 -18.16 -2.54
N LYS A 127 -13.49 -16.95 -3.00
CA LYS A 127 -13.53 -15.70 -2.22
C LYS A 127 -12.20 -15.49 -1.46
N THR A 128 -11.09 -15.67 -2.17
CA THR A 128 -9.75 -15.69 -1.60
C THR A 128 -8.97 -14.44 -2.00
N ILE A 129 -8.47 -13.69 -1.03
CA ILE A 129 -7.42 -12.68 -1.28
C ILE A 129 -6.06 -13.37 -1.25
N ILE A 130 -5.24 -13.11 -2.26
CA ILE A 130 -3.92 -13.71 -2.42
C ILE A 130 -2.89 -12.60 -2.55
N ASP A 131 -1.87 -12.64 -1.68
CA ASP A 131 -0.72 -11.75 -1.70
C ASP A 131 0.50 -12.53 -2.19
N LEU A 132 1.13 -12.07 -3.27
CA LEU A 132 2.27 -12.72 -3.90
C LEU A 132 3.56 -12.10 -3.40
N LYS A 133 4.49 -12.94 -2.94
CA LYS A 133 5.78 -12.51 -2.40
C LYS A 133 6.90 -13.29 -3.05
N THR A 134 7.83 -12.57 -3.67
CA THR A 134 9.00 -13.18 -4.31
C THR A 134 10.21 -13.09 -3.39
N THR A 135 10.99 -14.16 -3.29
CA THR A 135 12.18 -14.20 -2.44
C THR A 135 13.23 -15.18 -2.97
N LYS A 136 14.33 -15.43 -2.22
CA LYS A 136 15.35 -16.43 -2.58
C LYS A 136 15.29 -17.61 -1.64
N PHE A 137 15.44 -18.84 -2.12
CA PHE A 137 15.54 -20.03 -1.27
C PHE A 137 14.33 -20.20 -0.34
N VAL A 138 13.12 -20.16 -0.89
CA VAL A 138 11.84 -20.22 -0.14
C VAL A 138 11.85 -21.39 0.85
N ARG A 139 12.20 -22.60 0.39
CA ARG A 139 12.24 -23.80 1.25
C ARG A 139 13.23 -23.69 2.39
N TRP A 140 14.40 -23.09 2.15
CA TRP A 140 15.39 -22.89 3.19
C TRP A 140 14.90 -21.88 4.23
N GLN A 141 14.33 -20.74 3.79
CA GLN A 141 13.80 -19.73 4.71
C GLN A 141 12.67 -20.27 5.59
N ILE A 142 11.82 -21.14 5.05
CA ILE A 142 10.78 -21.84 5.81
C ILE A 142 11.39 -22.75 6.87
N LYS A 143 12.39 -23.56 6.50
CA LYS A 143 13.09 -24.45 7.44
C LYS A 143 13.77 -23.69 8.58
N GLN A 144 14.23 -22.47 8.31
CA GLN A 144 14.84 -21.59 9.32
C GLN A 144 13.81 -20.75 10.11
N GLY A 145 12.52 -20.86 9.80
CA GLY A 145 11.47 -20.10 10.49
C GLY A 145 11.39 -18.61 10.12
N PHE A 146 12.02 -18.19 9.01
CA PHE A 146 11.94 -16.80 8.54
C PHE A 146 10.64 -16.48 7.81
N LEU A 147 9.94 -17.50 7.30
CA LEU A 147 8.65 -17.38 6.62
C LEU A 147 7.57 -18.19 7.36
N PRO A 148 6.31 -17.70 7.40
CA PRO A 148 5.83 -16.45 6.82
C PRO A 148 6.24 -15.22 7.66
N LYS A 149 6.44 -14.07 7.00
CA LYS A 149 6.74 -12.82 7.71
C LYS A 149 5.50 -12.20 8.33
N LEU A 150 5.65 -11.60 9.51
CA LEU A 150 4.56 -10.91 10.20
C LEU A 150 4.02 -9.74 9.37
N GLU A 151 4.87 -8.95 8.71
CA GLU A 151 4.40 -7.81 7.89
C GLU A 151 3.49 -8.25 6.73
N HIS A 152 3.73 -9.42 6.14
CA HIS A 152 2.91 -9.95 5.05
C HIS A 152 1.56 -10.49 5.57
N ILE A 153 1.56 -11.10 6.75
CA ILE A 153 0.33 -11.52 7.44
C ILE A 153 -0.54 -10.30 7.75
N LEU A 154 0.05 -9.25 8.33
CA LEU A 154 -0.66 -8.02 8.66
C LEU A 154 -1.17 -7.31 7.40
N GLN A 155 -0.41 -7.33 6.29
CA GLN A 155 -0.83 -6.74 5.02
C GLN A 155 -2.12 -7.38 4.50
N LEU A 156 -2.18 -8.72 4.47
CA LEU A 156 -3.41 -9.45 4.09
C LEU A 156 -4.57 -9.22 5.06
N GLN A 157 -4.29 -9.13 6.36
CA GLN A 157 -5.33 -8.86 7.36
C GLN A 157 -5.89 -7.42 7.23
N CYS A 158 -5.04 -6.44 6.89
CA CYS A 158 -5.50 -5.09 6.55
C CYS A 158 -6.39 -5.13 5.32
N TYR A 159 -5.97 -5.84 4.27
CA TYR A 159 -6.80 -6.03 3.09
C TYR A 159 -8.13 -6.72 3.39
N ASN A 160 -8.14 -7.74 4.25
CA ASN A 160 -9.39 -8.34 4.73
C ASN A 160 -10.32 -7.30 5.35
N THR A 161 -9.84 -6.49 6.29
CA THR A 161 -10.65 -5.43 6.92
C THR A 161 -11.20 -4.44 5.90
N MET A 162 -10.36 -3.97 4.98
CA MET A 162 -10.76 -2.96 4.00
C MET A 162 -11.76 -3.52 2.98
N PHE A 163 -11.51 -4.72 2.44
CA PHE A 163 -12.32 -5.27 1.35
C PHE A 163 -13.57 -6.02 1.79
N SER A 164 -13.62 -6.57 3.02
CA SER A 164 -14.77 -7.37 3.48
C SER A 164 -16.08 -6.59 3.52
N GLN A 165 -16.02 -5.25 3.52
CA GLN A 165 -17.20 -4.39 3.43
C GLN A 165 -17.82 -4.34 2.02
N TYR A 166 -17.01 -4.60 0.99
CA TYR A 166 -17.40 -4.41 -0.41
C TYR A 166 -17.49 -5.72 -1.18
N MET A 167 -16.77 -6.76 -0.74
CA MET A 167 -16.79 -8.07 -1.37
C MET A 167 -16.64 -9.19 -0.33
N PRO A 168 -17.20 -10.38 -0.59
CA PRO A 168 -17.04 -11.51 0.32
C PRO A 168 -15.59 -11.98 0.37
N VAL A 169 -15.05 -12.16 1.58
CA VAL A 169 -13.69 -12.69 1.79
C VAL A 169 -13.77 -13.89 2.74
N GLU A 170 -13.49 -15.08 2.22
CA GLU A 170 -13.49 -16.33 3.00
C GLU A 170 -12.08 -16.79 3.36
N ASN A 171 -11.11 -16.56 2.48
CA ASN A 171 -9.75 -17.04 2.67
C ASN A 171 -8.71 -15.94 2.41
N LEU A 172 -7.60 -16.00 3.15
CA LEU A 172 -6.43 -15.16 2.97
C LEU A 172 -5.23 -16.06 2.73
N ASN A 173 -4.51 -15.87 1.64
CA ASN A 173 -3.36 -16.69 1.30
C ASN A 173 -2.13 -15.81 0.99
N ILE A 174 -0.99 -16.15 1.57
CA ILE A 174 0.32 -15.64 1.10
C ILE A 174 0.92 -16.70 0.20
N VAL A 175 1.34 -16.32 -1.00
CA VAL A 175 2.10 -17.19 -1.90
C VAL A 175 3.54 -16.70 -1.94
N TYR A 176 4.46 -17.50 -1.40
CA TYR A 176 5.90 -17.27 -1.54
C TYR A 176 6.43 -18.04 -2.74
N ALA A 177 7.16 -17.34 -3.60
CA ALA A 177 7.79 -17.94 -4.77
C ALA A 177 9.27 -17.56 -4.89
N ASP A 178 10.08 -18.50 -5.36
CA ASP A 178 11.36 -18.23 -5.99
C ASP A 178 11.42 -18.91 -7.37
N MET A 179 12.62 -19.09 -7.93
CA MET A 179 12.77 -19.70 -9.25
C MET A 179 12.53 -21.22 -9.27
N THR A 180 12.43 -21.87 -8.11
CA THR A 180 12.33 -23.33 -7.99
C THR A 180 11.07 -23.79 -7.27
N ASP A 181 10.62 -23.04 -6.27
CA ASP A 181 9.56 -23.44 -5.37
C ASP A 181 8.47 -22.36 -5.25
N ILE A 182 7.24 -22.84 -5.09
CA ILE A 182 6.09 -22.04 -4.68
C ILE A 182 5.50 -22.67 -3.41
N VAL A 183 5.30 -21.87 -2.38
CA VAL A 183 4.70 -22.30 -1.12
C VAL A 183 3.62 -21.33 -0.69
N THR A 184 2.43 -21.86 -0.37
CA THR A 184 1.27 -21.07 0.04
C THR A 184 0.98 -21.25 1.52
N TYR A 185 0.74 -20.16 2.22
CA TYR A 185 0.27 -20.13 3.61
C TYR A 185 -1.16 -19.63 3.67
N LYS A 186 -2.05 -20.38 4.33
CA LYS A 186 -3.36 -19.86 4.71
C LYS A 186 -3.20 -19.00 5.96
N VAL A 187 -3.70 -17.77 5.89
CA VAL A 187 -3.67 -16.79 6.97
C VAL A 187 -5.04 -16.71 7.63
N GLN A 188 -5.05 -16.61 8.97
CA GLN A 188 -6.27 -16.40 9.73
C GLN A 188 -6.81 -15.00 9.47
N LYS A 189 -8.10 -14.89 9.14
CA LYS A 189 -8.80 -13.61 9.08
C LYS A 189 -8.84 -12.97 10.47
N ARG A 190 -8.53 -11.68 10.52
CA ARG A 190 -8.69 -10.82 11.68
C ARG A 190 -9.22 -9.49 11.21
N ASP A 191 -10.05 -8.86 12.02
CA ASP A 191 -10.39 -7.47 11.82
C ASP A 191 -9.32 -6.60 12.48
N LEU A 192 -8.66 -5.76 11.70
CA LEU A 192 -7.62 -4.83 12.12
C LEU A 192 -8.10 -3.38 12.14
N ASN A 193 -9.41 -3.12 12.15
CA ASN A 193 -9.92 -1.74 12.09
C ASN A 193 -9.34 -0.86 13.22
N ASP A 194 -9.38 -1.34 14.48
CA ASP A 194 -8.80 -0.62 15.63
C ASP A 194 -7.28 -0.46 15.51
N TRP A 195 -6.60 -1.50 15.01
CA TRP A 195 -5.16 -1.47 14.82
C TRP A 195 -4.74 -0.44 13.76
N ILE A 196 -5.45 -0.40 12.63
CA ILE A 196 -5.27 0.59 11.56
C ILE A 196 -5.50 2.00 12.12
N ASN A 197 -6.60 2.20 12.84
CA ASN A 197 -6.96 3.49 13.44
C ASN A 197 -5.88 3.97 14.42
N THR A 198 -5.43 3.11 15.32
CA THR A 198 -4.37 3.44 16.29
C THR A 198 -3.08 3.82 15.59
N ARG A 199 -2.60 3.03 14.62
CA ARG A 199 -1.33 3.33 13.92
C ARG A 199 -1.37 4.67 13.18
N ILE A 200 -2.49 4.99 12.55
CA ILE A 200 -2.64 6.28 11.86
C ILE A 200 -2.72 7.41 12.88
N GLN A 201 -3.52 7.24 13.94
CA GLN A 201 -3.67 8.26 14.97
C GLN A 201 -2.32 8.57 15.64
N GLU A 202 -1.48 7.57 15.93
CA GLU A 202 -0.14 7.77 16.48
C GLU A 202 0.75 8.62 15.58
N ILE A 203 0.73 8.38 14.26
CA ILE A 203 1.51 9.18 13.30
C ILE A 203 0.96 10.61 13.19
N GLU A 204 -0.37 10.77 13.18
CA GLU A 204 -1.02 12.08 13.11
C GLU A 204 -0.77 12.90 14.38
N ASP A 205 -0.91 12.29 15.55
CA ASP A 205 -0.62 12.92 16.85
C ASP A 205 0.86 13.32 16.93
N ALA A 206 1.78 12.45 16.47
CA ALA A 206 3.20 12.76 16.41
C ALA A 206 3.51 13.97 15.51
N LYS A 207 2.86 14.04 14.34
CA LYS A 207 2.99 15.16 13.40
C LYS A 207 2.43 16.47 13.98
N GLU A 208 1.29 16.42 14.66
CA GLU A 208 0.67 17.62 15.25
C GLU A 208 1.46 18.13 16.46
N ASN A 209 2.01 17.22 17.27
CA ASN A 209 2.75 17.57 18.49
C ASN A 209 4.27 17.73 18.26
N ASN A 210 4.77 17.54 17.03
CA ASN A 210 6.19 17.49 16.69
C ASN A 210 6.99 16.51 17.56
N VAL A 211 6.38 15.36 17.88
CA VAL A 211 7.01 14.29 18.66
C VAL A 211 7.55 13.23 17.70
N MET A 212 8.74 12.71 17.98
CA MET A 212 9.34 11.65 17.17
C MET A 212 8.92 10.28 17.71
N LEU A 213 8.43 9.40 16.82
CA LEU A 213 8.10 8.02 17.19
C LEU A 213 9.37 7.17 17.36
N CYS A 214 9.37 6.26 18.33
CA CYS A 214 10.43 5.27 18.49
C CYS A 214 10.58 4.42 17.21
N GLY A 215 11.82 4.05 16.89
CA GLY A 215 12.08 3.17 15.76
C GLY A 215 11.75 1.71 16.10
N GLU A 216 10.93 1.07 15.26
CA GLU A 216 10.73 -0.38 15.29
C GLU A 216 11.94 -1.09 14.65
N THR A 217 13.05 -1.19 15.40
CA THR A 217 14.32 -1.73 14.90
C THR A 217 14.20 -3.20 14.51
N SER A 218 14.70 -3.53 13.32
CA SER A 218 14.69 -4.90 12.79
C SER A 218 15.79 -5.10 11.76
N ALA A 219 16.00 -6.36 11.33
CA ALA A 219 16.91 -6.68 10.24
C ALA A 219 16.52 -6.01 8.89
N LEU A 220 15.35 -5.38 8.78
CA LEU A 220 14.95 -4.61 7.60
C LEU A 220 15.51 -3.18 7.60
N CYS A 221 16.05 -2.69 8.72
CA CYS A 221 16.58 -1.34 8.83
C CYS A 221 17.73 -1.06 7.85
N LYS A 222 18.54 -2.08 7.50
CA LYS A 222 19.59 -1.97 6.46
C LYS A 222 19.07 -1.61 5.07
N TYR A 223 17.77 -1.80 4.82
CA TYR A 223 17.09 -1.46 3.57
C TYR A 223 16.22 -0.19 3.71
N CYS A 224 16.28 0.49 4.85
CA CYS A 224 15.53 1.73 5.07
C CYS A 224 16.25 2.90 4.39
N LYS A 225 15.50 3.82 3.77
CA LYS A 225 16.05 5.02 3.11
C LYS A 225 16.10 6.26 4.02
N TYR A 226 16.09 6.04 5.33
CA TYR A 226 16.11 7.09 6.35
C TYR A 226 17.09 6.75 7.48
N GLN A 227 18.12 5.94 7.21
CA GLN A 227 18.97 5.38 8.29
C GLN A 227 19.76 6.46 9.01
N THR A 228 20.33 7.42 8.28
CA THR A 228 21.10 8.51 8.87
C THR A 228 20.20 9.34 9.78
N LYS A 229 19.04 9.76 9.27
CA LYS A 229 18.08 10.55 10.04
C LYS A 229 17.53 9.79 11.27
N CYS A 230 17.22 8.51 11.09
CA CYS A 230 16.74 7.63 12.16
C CYS A 230 17.79 7.41 13.26
N SER A 231 19.08 7.41 12.90
CA SER A 231 20.18 7.28 13.85
C SER A 231 20.41 8.59 14.63
N GLU A 232 20.41 9.73 13.93
CA GLU A 232 20.59 11.06 14.52
C GLU A 232 19.48 11.46 15.48
N ASP A 233 18.23 11.14 15.14
CA ASP A 233 17.07 11.51 15.96
C ASP A 233 16.93 10.63 17.24
N GLY A 234 17.82 9.65 17.47
CA GLY A 234 17.83 8.80 18.66
C GLY A 234 16.65 7.82 18.77
N GLU A 235 16.75 6.81 19.64
CA GLU A 235 15.71 5.79 19.86
C GLU A 235 15.26 5.06 18.57
N GLY A 236 16.17 4.96 17.62
CA GLY A 236 15.95 4.39 16.29
C GLY A 236 17.09 3.45 15.92
N LEU A 237 17.68 3.64 14.73
CA LEU A 237 18.79 2.80 14.28
C LEU A 237 20.05 3.08 15.10
N THR A 238 20.54 2.06 15.80
CA THR A 238 21.79 2.13 16.58
C THR A 238 23.03 1.74 15.76
N ASP A 239 22.84 0.93 14.72
CA ASP A 239 23.93 0.50 13.84
C ASP A 239 24.37 1.62 12.90
N LYS A 240 25.60 1.51 12.39
CA LYS A 240 26.14 2.44 11.41
C LYS A 240 25.24 2.48 10.16
N PRO A 241 24.75 3.67 9.74
CA PRO A 241 23.95 3.80 8.52
C PRO A 241 24.67 3.24 7.29
N LEU A 242 23.92 2.49 6.48
CA LEU A 242 24.34 1.95 5.18
C LEU A 242 23.76 2.75 4.01
N SER A 243 23.35 3.99 4.27
CA SER A 243 22.85 4.92 3.28
C SER A 243 23.49 6.28 3.43
N THR A 244 23.46 7.04 2.35
CA THR A 244 24.00 8.40 2.28
C THR A 244 22.90 9.38 1.87
N PRO A 245 22.76 10.53 2.54
CA PRO A 245 21.86 11.59 2.08
C PRO A 245 22.22 12.01 0.65
N LYS A 246 21.21 12.23 -0.19
CA LYS A 246 21.45 12.75 -1.54
C LYS A 246 22.08 14.15 -1.45
N PRO A 247 23.13 14.45 -2.22
CA PRO A 247 23.61 15.81 -2.33
C PRO A 247 22.47 16.69 -2.87
N LYS A 248 22.24 17.84 -2.24
CA LYS A 248 21.32 18.85 -2.80
C LYS A 248 21.89 19.24 -4.16
N GLU A 249 21.19 18.94 -5.25
CA GLU A 249 21.54 19.47 -6.56
C GLU A 249 21.61 20.99 -6.42
N HIS A 250 22.83 21.55 -6.45
CA HIS A 250 22.99 22.97 -6.66
C HIS A 250 22.34 23.27 -8.01
N ALA A 251 21.34 24.14 -8.01
CA ALA A 251 20.76 24.70 -9.21
C ALA A 251 21.87 25.46 -9.96
N ILE A 252 22.63 24.75 -10.79
CA ILE A 252 23.43 25.33 -11.85
C ILE A 252 22.42 25.76 -12.91
N ARG A 253 21.74 26.89 -12.67
CA ARG A 253 21.22 27.70 -13.77
C ARG A 253 22.43 28.20 -14.53
N GLY A 254 22.79 27.46 -15.57
CA GLY A 254 23.75 27.91 -16.57
C GLY A 254 23.32 29.29 -17.08
N LYS A 255 24.20 30.27 -16.88
CA LYS A 255 24.30 31.41 -17.79
C LYS A 255 24.86 30.89 -19.11
N GLN A 256 24.02 30.77 -20.12
CA GLN A 256 24.33 30.68 -21.56
C GLN A 256 23.03 31.11 -22.27
N ASN A 257 22.91 32.15 -23.09
CA ASN A 257 23.78 33.20 -23.60
C ASN A 257 22.97 34.52 -23.58
#